data_AF-A0A7U4E6X2-F1
#
_entry.id   AF-A0A7U4E6X2-F1
#
_cell.length_a   1.000
_cell.length_b   1.000
_cell.length_c   1.000
_cell.angle_alpha   90.00
_cell.angle_beta   90.00
_cell.angle_gamma   90.00
#
_symmetry.space_group_name_H-M   'P 1'
#
loop_
_entity.id
_entity.type
_entity.pdbx_description
1 polymer ?
#
loop_
_entity_poly.entity_id
_entity_poly.type
_entity_poly.pdbx_seq_one_letter_code
_entity_poly.pdbx_strand_id
1 'polypeptide(L)'
;MERRCRLTLLLTTSPSTEEQQEIVKRVDALFAQADALEAQYESLKAKIEKLPQALLAKAFRGELVPQDPTDEPASVLLQKIKAEAAKGGKKKEKNGQIELAF
;
A
#
# COMPACT_ATOMS: atom_id res chain seq x y z
N MET A 1 55.13 19.03 12.72
CA MET A 1 54.15 17.93 12.60
C MET A 1 53.00 18.41 11.73
N GLU A 2 53.22 18.31 10.42
CA GLU A 2 52.43 18.94 9.38
C GLU A 2 51.12 18.17 9.14
N ARG A 3 49.98 18.78 9.49
CA ARG A 3 48.67 18.38 8.95
C ARG A 3 48.20 19.46 7.97
N ARG A 4 48.99 19.71 6.92
CA ARG A 4 48.51 20.52 5.80
C ARG A 4 47.56 19.65 4.99
N CYS A 5 46.29 20.03 5.04
CA CYS A 5 45.16 19.39 4.36
C CYS A 5 45.49 19.07 2.89
N ARG A 6 45.25 17.82 2.48
CA ARG A 6 45.36 17.31 1.10
C ARG A 6 44.36 17.93 0.11
N LEU A 7 43.51 18.86 0.55
CA LEU A 7 42.51 19.50 -0.33
C LEU A 7 43.09 20.54 -1.29
N THR A 8 44.36 20.93 -1.14
CA THR A 8 44.98 22.02 -1.92
C THR A 8 45.27 21.67 -3.40
N LEU A 9 45.01 20.43 -3.85
CA LEU A 9 45.29 20.00 -5.23
C LEU A 9 44.11 20.11 -6.21
N LEU A 10 42.94 20.55 -5.75
CA LEU A 10 41.82 20.81 -6.65
C LEU A 10 41.88 22.27 -7.11
N LEU A 11 42.61 22.52 -8.20
CA LEU A 11 42.53 23.76 -8.96
C LEU A 11 41.17 23.80 -9.68
N THR A 12 40.11 24.09 -8.92
CA THR A 12 38.81 24.40 -9.49
C THR A 12 38.68 25.92 -9.54
N THR A 13 38.32 26.43 -10.71
CA THR A 13 37.86 27.81 -10.84
C THR A 13 36.50 27.88 -10.16
N SER A 14 36.45 28.47 -8.97
CA SER A 14 35.18 28.65 -8.26
C SER A 14 34.34 29.69 -9.01
N PRO A 15 33.04 29.43 -9.24
CA PRO A 15 32.13 30.41 -9.85
C PRO A 15 31.99 31.65 -8.96
N SER A 16 31.40 32.73 -9.51
CA SER A 16 31.18 33.96 -8.72
C SER A 16 30.28 33.68 -7.51
N THR A 17 30.35 34.52 -6.48
CA THR A 17 29.51 34.34 -5.27
C THR A 17 28.01 34.34 -5.61
N GLU A 18 27.59 35.12 -6.61
CA GLU A 18 26.21 35.14 -7.10
C GLU A 18 25.82 33.82 -7.77
N GLU A 19 26.71 33.26 -8.61
CA GLU A 19 26.48 31.95 -9.23
C GLU A 19 26.44 30.82 -8.19
N GLN A 20 27.30 30.88 -7.16
CA GLN A 20 27.26 29.91 -6.06
C GLN A 20 25.91 29.93 -5.33
N GLN A 21 25.37 31.13 -5.04
CA GLN A 21 24.07 31.28 -4.39
C GLN A 21 22.93 30.75 -5.26
N GLU A 22 22.96 31.02 -6.56
CA GLU A 22 21.95 30.53 -7.49
C GLU A 22 22.01 28.99 -7.66
N ILE A 23 23.21 28.41 -7.63
CA ILE A 23 23.39 26.95 -7.63
C ILE A 23 22.78 26.34 -6.36
N VAL A 24 23.12 26.88 -5.18
CA VAL A 24 22.58 26.38 -3.89
C VAL A 24 21.06 26.45 -3.89
N LYS A 25 20.49 27.58 -4.31
CA LYS A 25 19.03 27.76 -4.39
C LYS A 25 18.36 26.71 -5.28
N ARG A 26 18.95 26.37 -6.43
CA ARG A 26 18.42 25.34 -7.34
C ARG A 26 18.53 23.94 -6.74
N VAL A 27 19.65 23.65 -6.09
CA VAL A 27 19.86 22.37 -5.40
C VAL A 27 18.85 22.20 -4.28
N ASP A 28 18.66 23.23 -3.45
CA ASP A 28 17.67 23.21 -2.36
C ASP A 28 16.24 23.02 -2.91
N ALA A 29 15.90 23.68 -4.01
CA ALA A 29 14.60 23.52 -4.66
C ALA A 29 14.39 22.10 -5.21
N LEU A 30 15.44 21.44 -5.69
CA LEU A 30 15.37 20.05 -6.17
C LEU A 30 15.24 19.07 -5.00
N PHE A 31 15.95 19.28 -3.91
CA PHE A 31 15.80 18.47 -2.70
C PHE A 31 14.40 18.60 -2.11
N ALA A 32 13.86 19.82 -2.02
CA ALA A 32 12.50 20.03 -1.54
C ALA A 32 11.44 19.30 -2.40
N GLN A 33 11.67 19.18 -3.71
CA GLN A 33 10.80 18.41 -4.60
C GLN A 33 10.90 16.90 -4.34
N ALA A 34 12.11 16.38 -4.11
CA ALA A 34 12.32 14.98 -3.78
C ALA A 34 11.61 14.61 -2.46
N ASP A 35 11.77 15.44 -1.43
CA ASP A 35 11.13 15.25 -0.13
C ASP A 35 9.59 15.25 -0.25
N ALA A 36 9.05 16.17 -1.06
CA ALA A 36 7.61 16.23 -1.32
C ALA A 36 7.09 14.97 -2.04
N LEU A 37 7.84 14.46 -3.01
CA LEU A 37 7.49 13.24 -3.75
C LEU A 37 7.50 12.03 -2.82
N GLU A 38 8.51 11.92 -1.95
CA GLU A 38 8.61 10.83 -0.97
C GLU A 38 7.43 10.86 0.02
N ALA A 39 7.07 12.03 0.54
CA ALA A 39 5.92 12.19 1.42
C ALA A 39 4.59 11.80 0.72
N GLN A 40 4.43 12.17 -0.56
CA GLN A 40 3.28 11.75 -1.35
C GLN A 40 3.26 10.23 -1.52
N TYR A 41 4.40 9.63 -1.88
CA TYR A 41 4.51 8.19 -2.05
C TYR A 41 4.10 7.42 -0.80
N GLU A 42 4.61 7.80 0.38
CA GLU A 42 4.26 7.13 1.63
C GLU A 42 2.77 7.29 1.99
N SER A 43 2.18 8.46 1.72
CA SER A 43 0.73 8.68 1.87
C SER A 43 -0.10 7.78 0.96
N LEU A 44 0.30 7.65 -0.32
CA LEU A 44 -0.38 6.77 -1.27
C LEU A 44 -0.25 5.30 -0.88
N LYS A 45 0.95 4.88 -0.50
CA LYS A 45 1.23 3.52 -0.02
C LYS A 45 0.35 3.16 1.18
N ALA A 46 0.25 4.04 2.18
CA ALA A 46 -0.62 3.83 3.33
C ALA A 46 -2.11 3.72 2.98
N LYS A 47 -2.57 4.38 1.90
CA LYS A 47 -3.94 4.25 1.39
C LYS A 47 -4.15 2.92 0.67
N ILE A 48 -3.18 2.49 -0.13
CA ILE A 48 -3.24 1.21 -0.86
C ILE A 48 -3.28 0.05 0.13
N GLU A 49 -2.49 0.08 1.21
CA GLU A 49 -2.53 -0.95 2.26
C GLU A 49 -3.91 -1.08 2.92
N LYS A 50 -4.67 0.02 3.03
CA LYS A 50 -6.02 0.03 3.62
C LYS A 50 -7.11 -0.35 2.62
N LEU A 51 -6.84 -0.29 1.31
CA LEU A 51 -7.83 -0.52 0.26
C LEU A 51 -8.36 -1.97 0.25
N PRO A 52 -7.54 -3.03 0.37
CA PRO A 52 -8.02 -4.41 0.48
C PRO A 52 -8.97 -4.61 1.66
N GLN A 53 -8.63 -4.06 2.83
CA GLN A 53 -9.47 -4.19 4.02
C GLN A 53 -10.82 -3.50 3.82
N ALA A 54 -10.83 -2.29 3.24
CA ALA A 54 -12.06 -1.57 2.92
C ALA A 54 -12.90 -2.30 1.86
N LEU A 55 -12.26 -2.88 0.84
CA LEU A 55 -12.92 -3.64 -0.21
C LEU A 55 -13.53 -4.94 0.33
N LEU A 56 -12.78 -5.69 1.14
CA LEU A 56 -13.27 -6.90 1.81
C LEU A 56 -14.44 -6.57 2.74
N ALA A 57 -14.36 -5.49 3.51
CA ALA A 57 -15.46 -5.06 4.36
C ALA A 57 -16.73 -4.75 3.56
N LYS A 58 -16.59 -4.12 2.38
CA LYS A 58 -17.71 -3.88 1.46
C LYS A 58 -18.22 -5.17 0.81
N ALA A 59 -17.33 -6.11 0.48
CA ALA A 59 -17.68 -7.44 -0.04
C ALA A 59 -18.53 -8.23 0.96
N PHE A 60 -18.12 -8.28 2.22
CA PHE A 60 -18.84 -8.99 3.28
C PHE A 60 -20.21 -8.37 3.59
N ARG A 61 -20.37 -7.06 3.39
CA ARG A 61 -21.66 -6.38 3.52
C ARG A 61 -22.55 -6.49 2.28
N GLY A 62 -22.07 -7.07 1.18
CA GLY A 62 -22.80 -7.15 -0.08
C GLY A 62 -22.93 -5.82 -0.82
N GLU A 63 -22.13 -4.80 -0.46
CA GLU A 63 -22.23 -3.45 -1.03
C GLU A 63 -21.44 -3.26 -2.33
N LEU A 64 -20.83 -4.32 -2.88
CA LEU A 64 -20.04 -4.23 -4.10
C LEU A 64 -20.88 -4.06 -5.37
N VAL A 65 -22.17 -4.39 -5.29
CA VAL A 65 -23.13 -4.31 -6.40
C VAL A 65 -24.42 -3.68 -5.85
N PRO A 66 -25.09 -2.80 -6.62
CA PRO A 66 -26.41 -2.29 -6.25
C PRO A 66 -27.35 -3.45 -5.92
N GLN A 67 -27.90 -3.45 -4.70
CA GLN A 67 -28.82 -4.49 -4.25
C GLN A 67 -30.22 -4.21 -4.79
N ASP A 68 -30.93 -5.25 -5.24
CA ASP A 68 -32.33 -5.12 -5.63
C ASP A 68 -33.19 -5.12 -4.34
N PRO A 69 -34.08 -4.14 -4.12
CA PRO A 69 -34.98 -4.13 -2.96
C PRO A 69 -35.95 -5.32 -2.91
N THR A 70 -36.07 -6.09 -4.00
CA THR A 70 -36.85 -7.32 -4.07
C THR A 70 -36.05 -8.59 -3.74
N ASP A 71 -34.73 -8.49 -3.51
CA ASP A 71 -33.90 -9.63 -3.16
C ASP A 71 -34.35 -10.25 -1.82
N GLU A 72 -34.45 -11.58 -1.82
CA GLU A 72 -34.76 -12.31 -0.60
C GLU A 72 -33.62 -12.19 0.42
N PRO A 73 -33.92 -12.00 1.72
CA PRO A 73 -32.88 -11.83 2.72
C PRO A 73 -32.03 -13.10 2.81
N ALA A 74 -30.71 -12.93 2.96
CA ALA A 74 -29.74 -14.02 3.00
C ALA A 74 -30.07 -15.11 4.05
N SER A 75 -30.83 -14.77 5.10
CA SER A 75 -31.35 -15.69 6.10
C SER A 75 -32.26 -16.78 5.51
N VAL A 76 -33.07 -16.44 4.51
CA VAL A 76 -33.96 -17.38 3.82
C VAL A 76 -33.15 -18.35 2.96
N LEU A 77 -32.15 -17.85 2.23
CA LEU A 77 -31.23 -18.69 1.46
C LEU A 77 -30.45 -19.67 2.36
N LEU A 78 -29.96 -19.20 3.51
CA LEU A 78 -29.26 -20.02 4.51
C LEU A 78 -30.16 -21.11 5.11
N GLN A 79 -31.45 -20.82 5.34
CA GLN A 79 -32.41 -21.84 5.77
C GLN A 79 -32.64 -22.90 4.69
N LYS A 80 -32.76 -22.50 3.42
CA LYS A 80 -32.86 -23.43 2.28
C LYS A 80 -31.62 -24.34 2.20
N ILE A 81 -30.41 -23.77 2.28
CA ILE A 81 -29.14 -24.53 2.27
C ILE A 81 -29.08 -25.53 3.44
N LYS A 82 -29.47 -25.13 4.66
CA LYS A 82 -29.51 -26.03 5.82
C LYS A 82 -30.54 -27.14 5.64
N ALA A 83 -31.71 -26.83 5.11
CA ALA A 83 -32.75 -27.82 4.83
C ALA A 83 -32.34 -28.81 3.72
N GLU A 84 -31.62 -28.34 2.70
CA GLU A 84 -31.06 -29.19 1.65
C GLU A 84 -29.87 -30.03 2.13
N ALA A 85 -28.97 -29.47 2.95
CA ALA A 85 -27.87 -30.21 3.57
C ALA A 85 -28.36 -31.27 4.56
N ALA A 86 -29.48 -31.03 5.25
CA ALA A 86 -30.13 -32.02 6.10
C ALA A 86 -30.82 -33.14 5.28
N LYS A 87 -31.25 -32.85 4.05
CA LYS A 87 -31.85 -33.83 3.12
C LYS A 87 -30.79 -34.61 2.33
N GLY A 88 -29.62 -34.02 2.07
CA GLY A 88 -28.48 -34.61 1.36
C GLY A 88 -27.35 -35.06 2.28
N GLY A 89 -27.55 -36.16 2.99
CA GLY A 89 -26.48 -36.77 3.79
C GLY A 89 -25.34 -37.32 2.92
N LYS A 90 -24.11 -36.86 3.21
CA LYS A 90 -22.78 -37.42 2.86
C LYS A 90 -22.18 -37.11 1.47
N LYS A 91 -21.15 -36.27 1.48
CA LYS A 91 -19.78 -36.69 1.12
C LYS A 91 -18.75 -35.82 1.88
N LYS A 92 -18.23 -36.34 2.99
CA LYS A 92 -16.99 -35.86 3.61
C LYS A 92 -15.86 -36.65 2.97
N GLU A 93 -15.22 -36.11 1.94
CA GLU A 93 -13.87 -36.55 1.54
C GLU A 93 -12.87 -35.78 2.41
N LYS A 94 -12.20 -36.51 3.29
CA LYS A 94 -11.03 -36.02 4.04
C LYS A 94 -9.86 -35.94 3.07
N ASN A 95 -9.25 -34.77 2.93
CA ASN A 95 -7.88 -34.54 2.45
C ASN A 95 -7.58 -33.04 2.66
N GLY A 96 -6.53 -32.58 3.34
CA GLY A 96 -5.44 -33.24 4.04
C GLY A 96 -4.97 -32.35 5.20
N GLN A 97 -4.07 -32.89 6.02
CA GLN A 97 -3.30 -32.13 7.00
C GLN A 97 -2.65 -30.93 6.29
N ILE A 98 -2.97 -29.71 6.75
CA ILE A 98 -2.04 -28.60 6.61
C ILE A 98 -1.38 -28.49 7.99
N GLU A 99 -0.21 -29.09 8.07
CA GLU A 99 0.75 -28.82 9.13
C GLU A 99 1.19 -27.36 8.98
N LEU A 100 0.69 -26.49 9.84
CA LEU A 100 1.20 -25.12 9.98
C LEU A 100 2.53 -25.21 10.73
N ALA A 101 3.60 -25.41 9.97
CA ALA A 101 4.93 -24.96 10.34
C ALA A 101 5.21 -23.65 9.60
N PHE A 102 5.59 -22.64 10.38
CA PHE A 102 5.96 -21.27 10.02
C PHE A 102 4.80 -20.26 9.88
#